data_AF-A0A9D2G4F1-F1
#
_entry.id   AF-A0A9D2G4F1-F1
#
_cell.length_a   1.000
_cell.length_b   1.000
_cell.length_c   1.000
_cell.angle_alpha   90.00
_cell.angle_beta   90.00
_cell.angle_gamma   90.00
#
_symmetry.space_group_name_H-M   'P 1'
#
loop_
_entity.id
_entity.type
_entity.pdbx_description
1 polymer ?
#
loop_
_entity_poly.entity_id
_entity_poly.type
_entity_poly.pdbx_seq_one_letter_code
_entity_poly.pdbx_strand_id
1 'polypeptide(L)'
;MVSSIIMQIRDFLQLVAQLPEWLLYFGVPALLVVTGLILAVVHADRAYPPVALFLGAVGLFLFASIAVELTDYAVWAAVYLAVAALVRLLFLIPFPKKKEKDRGDDLYDAFYAPLEEEPLTDEDAMPPALSAEEGSLQLAHVDSLVEKLRGAELDPADRLELDAVVRSLDVYRGK
;
A
#
# COMPACT_ATOMS: atom_id res chain seq x y z
N MET A 1 31.99 26.45 18.73
CA MET A 1 31.03 25.44 18.23
C MET A 1 31.67 24.06 18.08
N VAL A 2 32.77 23.91 17.34
CA VAL A 2 33.51 22.64 17.16
C VAL A 2 33.94 21.98 18.48
N SER A 3 34.46 22.75 19.44
CA SER A 3 34.88 22.22 20.75
C SER A 3 33.72 21.65 21.59
N SER A 4 32.51 22.22 21.43
CA SER A 4 31.30 21.71 22.11
C SER A 4 30.84 20.38 21.55
N ILE A 5 30.95 20.19 20.24
CA ILE A 5 30.57 18.95 19.56
C ILE A 5 31.55 17.83 19.91
N ILE A 6 32.85 18.13 19.94
CA ILE A 6 33.89 17.16 20.33
C ILE A 6 33.70 16.70 21.78
N MET A 7 33.33 17.62 22.69
CA MET A 7 33.04 17.28 24.08
C MET A 7 31.80 16.38 24.21
N GLN A 8 30.73 16.68 23.46
CA GLN A 8 29.52 15.84 23.43
C GLN A 8 29.78 14.42 22.88
N ILE A 9 30.58 14.30 21.83
CA ILE A 9 30.96 12.99 21.27
C ILE A 9 31.79 12.20 22.29
N ARG A 10 32.72 12.86 22.98
CA ARG A 10 33.55 12.21 24.00
C ARG A 10 32.70 11.72 25.19
N ASP A 11 31.79 12.54 25.67
CA ASP A 11 30.88 12.19 26.77
C ASP A 11 29.97 11.02 26.37
N PHE A 12 29.47 11.03 25.12
CA PHE A 12 28.71 9.92 24.56
C PHE A 12 29.54 8.63 24.48
N LEU A 13 30.78 8.71 23.97
CA LEU A 13 31.68 7.55 23.89
C LEU A 13 32.03 6.99 25.27
N GLN A 14 32.20 7.85 26.29
CA GLN A 14 32.40 7.39 27.66
C GLN A 14 31.18 6.67 28.22
N LEU A 15 29.97 7.13 27.88
CA LEU A 15 28.71 6.51 28.29
C LEU A 15 28.52 5.16 27.58
N VAL A 16 28.90 5.07 26.31
CA VAL A 16 28.90 3.82 25.54
C VAL A 16 29.95 2.84 26.06
N ALA A 17 31.13 3.31 26.46
CA ALA A 17 32.17 2.46 27.06
C ALA A 17 31.79 1.90 28.44
N GLN A 18 30.80 2.51 29.12
CA GLN A 18 30.22 1.98 30.36
C GLN A 18 29.14 0.93 30.11
N LEU A 19 28.69 0.74 28.87
CA LEU A 19 27.71 -0.30 28.55
C LEU A 19 28.36 -1.69 28.65
N PRO A 20 27.62 -2.70 29.12
CA PRO A 20 28.11 -4.06 29.12
C PRO A 20 28.48 -4.51 27.71
N GLU A 21 29.62 -5.19 27.57
CA GLU A 21 30.13 -5.66 26.27
C GLU A 21 29.10 -6.52 25.52
N TRP A 22 28.33 -7.36 26.24
CA TRP A 22 27.27 -8.17 25.63
C TRP A 22 26.18 -7.32 24.97
N LEU A 23 25.88 -6.14 25.50
CA LEU A 23 24.89 -5.23 24.93
C LEU A 23 25.41 -4.61 23.62
N LEU A 24 26.71 -4.40 23.48
CA LEU A 24 27.33 -3.93 22.24
C LEU A 24 27.36 -5.03 21.17
N TYR A 25 27.66 -6.26 21.56
CA TYR A 25 27.65 -7.40 20.64
C TYR A 25 26.24 -7.75 20.17
N PHE A 26 25.25 -7.77 21.06
CA PHE A 26 23.90 -8.26 20.74
C PHE A 26 22.85 -7.17 20.59
N GLY A 27 23.08 -5.95 21.08
CA GLY A 27 22.07 -4.89 21.10
C GLY A 27 21.64 -4.46 19.70
N VAL A 28 22.60 -4.20 18.80
CA VAL A 28 22.29 -3.77 17.43
C VAL A 28 21.67 -4.91 16.60
N PRO A 29 22.20 -6.15 16.63
CA PRO A 29 21.51 -7.29 16.02
C PRO A 29 20.10 -7.53 16.59
N ALA A 30 19.88 -7.41 17.90
CA ALA A 30 18.57 -7.57 18.51
C ALA A 30 17.59 -6.48 18.07
N LEU A 31 18.05 -5.23 17.96
CA LEU A 31 17.24 -4.11 17.47
C LEU A 31 16.85 -4.32 16.00
N LEU A 32 17.74 -4.92 15.20
CA LEU A 32 17.44 -5.33 13.83
C LEU A 32 16.33 -6.39 13.76
N VAL A 33 16.34 -7.37 14.67
CA VAL A 33 15.27 -8.38 14.75
C VAL A 33 13.94 -7.74 15.11
N VAL A 34 13.91 -6.86 16.11
CA VAL A 34 12.69 -6.17 16.54
C VAL A 34 12.13 -5.28 15.42
N THR A 35 12.98 -4.48 14.78
CA THR A 35 12.57 -3.63 13.65
C THR A 35 12.13 -4.46 12.45
N GLY A 36 12.80 -5.57 12.15
CA GLY A 36 12.40 -6.53 11.13
C GLY A 36 11.02 -7.13 11.39
N LEU A 37 10.73 -7.53 12.63
CA LEU A 37 9.41 -8.04 13.03
C LEU A 37 8.32 -6.97 12.85
N ILE A 38 8.57 -5.74 13.26
CA ILE A 38 7.61 -4.63 13.08
C ILE A 38 7.35 -4.39 11.60
N LEU A 39 8.40 -4.32 10.77
CA LEU A 39 8.27 -4.14 9.33
C LEU A 39 7.52 -5.30 8.67
N ALA A 40 7.71 -6.54 9.14
CA ALA A 40 6.96 -7.70 8.67
C ALA A 40 5.48 -7.60 9.02
N VAL A 41 5.13 -7.15 10.24
CA VAL A 41 3.73 -6.91 10.64
C VAL A 41 3.09 -5.82 9.76
N VAL A 42 3.81 -4.75 9.47
CA VAL A 42 3.33 -3.60 8.67
C VAL A 42 3.39 -3.88 7.16
N HIS A 43 3.92 -5.03 6.73
CA HIS A 43 4.12 -5.38 5.31
C HIS A 43 4.96 -4.34 4.55
N ALA A 44 5.92 -3.72 5.24
CA ALA A 44 6.77 -2.66 4.70
C ALA A 44 8.14 -3.21 4.24
N ASP A 45 8.11 -4.28 3.44
CA ASP A 45 9.31 -5.05 3.02
C ASP A 45 10.35 -4.17 2.31
N ARG A 46 9.91 -3.15 1.58
CA ARG A 46 10.78 -2.19 0.90
C ARG A 46 11.58 -1.28 1.84
N ALA A 47 11.10 -1.07 3.07
CA ALA A 47 11.79 -0.25 4.06
C ALA A 47 12.87 -1.05 4.82
N TYR A 48 12.87 -2.38 4.72
CA TYR A 48 13.82 -3.22 5.43
C TYR A 48 15.29 -3.00 5.01
N PRO A 49 15.67 -3.01 3.71
CA PRO A 49 17.05 -2.79 3.29
C PRO A 49 17.68 -1.47 3.78
N PRO A 50 17.03 -0.28 3.65
CA PRO A 50 17.62 0.95 4.14
C PRO A 50 17.74 0.99 5.68
N VAL A 51 16.78 0.43 6.40
CA VAL A 51 16.82 0.35 7.88
C VAL A 51 17.96 -0.56 8.33
N ALA A 52 18.12 -1.73 7.70
CA ALA A 52 19.21 -2.67 8.01
C ALA A 52 20.59 -2.07 7.72
N LEU A 53 20.73 -1.28 6.65
CA LEU A 53 21.99 -0.57 6.37
C LEU A 53 22.27 0.53 7.39
N PHE A 54 21.25 1.31 7.76
CA PHE A 54 21.40 2.37 8.75
C PHE A 54 21.80 1.83 10.13
N LEU A 55 21.08 0.80 10.63
CA LEU A 55 21.43 0.13 11.88
C LEU A 55 22.83 -0.50 11.82
N GLY A 56 23.18 -1.07 10.68
CA GLY A 56 24.51 -1.66 10.47
C GLY A 56 25.60 -0.60 10.58
N ALA A 57 25.42 0.55 9.93
CA ALA A 57 26.37 1.66 10.00
C ALA A 57 26.51 2.22 11.43
N VAL A 58 25.40 2.37 12.16
CA VAL A 58 25.42 2.82 13.56
C VAL A 58 26.12 1.80 14.45
N GLY A 59 25.83 0.51 14.29
CA GLY A 59 26.49 -0.54 15.05
C GLY A 59 27.97 -0.64 14.75
N LEU A 60 28.37 -0.50 13.48
CA LEU A 60 29.76 -0.44 13.07
C LEU A 60 30.50 0.74 13.70
N PHE A 61 29.87 1.92 13.73
CA PHE A 61 30.46 3.10 14.36
C PHE A 61 30.67 2.91 15.87
N LEU A 62 29.66 2.37 16.57
CA LEU A 62 29.73 2.06 17.99
C LEU A 62 30.80 1.00 18.28
N PHE A 63 30.81 -0.09 17.52
CA PHE A 63 31.74 -1.19 17.72
C PHE A 63 33.19 -0.79 17.39
N ALA A 64 33.40 0.01 16.34
CA ALA A 64 34.73 0.54 15.97
C ALA A 64 35.32 1.48 17.02
N SER A 65 34.51 2.05 17.91
CA SER A 65 34.99 2.93 18.99
C SER A 65 35.53 2.17 20.22
N ILE A 66 35.31 0.85 20.28
CA ILE A 66 35.63 0.03 21.46
C ILE A 66 36.53 -1.15 21.08
N ALA A 67 36.34 -1.72 19.88
CA ALA A 67 37.11 -2.87 19.42
C ALA A 67 38.60 -2.53 19.29
N VAL A 68 39.44 -3.38 19.89
CA VAL A 68 40.90 -3.22 19.86
C VAL A 68 41.50 -3.98 18.67
N GLU A 69 40.87 -5.09 18.26
CA GLU A 69 41.36 -5.96 17.18
C GLU A 69 40.42 -5.96 15.97
N LEU A 70 41.02 -6.16 14.79
CA LEU A 70 40.29 -6.24 13.52
C LEU A 70 39.43 -7.52 13.41
N THR A 71 39.82 -8.58 14.13
CA THR A 71 39.14 -9.87 14.22
C THR A 71 37.76 -9.73 14.85
N ASP A 72 37.65 -8.98 15.95
CA ASP A 72 36.38 -8.74 16.66
C ASP A 72 35.37 -8.03 15.76
N TYR A 73 35.85 -7.07 14.97
CA TYR A 73 35.03 -6.36 13.98
C TYR A 73 34.49 -7.32 12.91
N ALA A 74 35.35 -8.20 12.38
CA ALA A 74 34.95 -9.16 11.35
C ALA A 74 33.92 -10.16 11.89
N VAL A 75 34.10 -10.63 13.12
CA VAL A 75 33.15 -11.54 13.79
C VAL A 75 31.82 -10.84 14.01
N TRP A 76 31.82 -9.61 14.55
CA TRP A 76 30.58 -8.85 14.75
C TRP A 76 29.85 -8.58 13.44
N ALA A 77 30.57 -8.14 12.41
CA ALA A 77 29.98 -7.84 11.09
C ALA A 77 29.40 -9.09 10.43
N ALA A 78 30.07 -10.24 10.56
CA ALA A 78 29.56 -11.52 10.07
C ALA A 78 28.27 -11.94 10.80
N VAL A 79 28.23 -11.80 12.13
CA VAL A 79 27.03 -12.08 12.94
C VAL A 79 25.89 -11.15 12.55
N TYR A 80 26.16 -9.85 12.41
CA TYR A 80 25.14 -8.87 12.00
C TYR A 80 24.57 -9.18 10.61
N LEU A 81 25.43 -9.49 9.64
CA LEU A 81 25.00 -9.89 8.29
C LEU A 81 24.20 -11.19 8.29
N ALA A 82 24.59 -12.18 9.10
CA ALA A 82 23.84 -13.42 9.23
C ALA A 82 22.43 -13.17 9.80
N VAL A 83 22.31 -12.35 10.84
CA VAL A 83 21.02 -11.95 11.41
C VAL A 83 20.19 -11.16 10.40
N ALA A 84 20.81 -10.22 9.67
CA ALA A 84 20.13 -9.45 8.63
C ALA A 84 19.60 -10.34 7.50
N ALA A 85 20.39 -11.32 7.06
CA ALA A 85 19.98 -12.29 6.05
C ALA A 85 18.82 -13.16 6.56
N LEU A 86 18.87 -13.61 7.82
CA LEU A 86 17.82 -14.43 8.43
C LEU A 86 16.50 -13.66 8.55
N VAL A 87 16.56 -12.41 9.03
CA VAL A 87 15.38 -11.53 9.10
C VAL A 87 14.84 -11.24 7.69
N ARG A 88 15.70 -11.01 6.70
CA ARG A 88 15.28 -10.87 5.30
C ARG A 88 14.59 -12.13 4.77
N LEU A 89 15.06 -13.32 5.14
CA LEU A 89 14.46 -14.59 4.76
C LEU A 89 13.06 -14.74 5.38
N LEU A 90 12.83 -14.17 6.56
CA LEU A 90 11.51 -14.12 7.19
C LEU A 90 10.47 -13.38 6.34
N PHE A 91 10.88 -12.35 5.58
CA PHE A 91 10.03 -11.67 4.59
C PHE A 91 9.79 -12.48 3.31
N LEU A 92 10.60 -13.51 3.06
CA LEU A 92 10.42 -14.40 1.92
C LEU A 92 9.26 -15.38 2.13
N ILE A 93 8.88 -15.62 3.39
CA ILE A 93 7.70 -16.42 3.73
C ILE A 93 6.48 -15.58 3.32
N PRO A 94 5.68 -16.02 2.33
CA PRO A 94 4.51 -15.26 1.90
C PRO A 94 3.48 -15.29 3.03
N PHE A 95 3.49 -14.26 3.87
CA PHE A 95 2.38 -14.01 4.77
C PHE A 95 1.13 -13.81 3.90
N PRO A 96 -0.02 -14.41 4.27
CA PRO A 96 -1.26 -14.22 3.54
C PRO A 96 -1.59 -12.72 3.58
N LYS A 97 -1.33 -12.02 2.47
CA LYS A 97 -1.78 -10.64 2.29
C LYS A 97 -3.27 -10.63 2.54
N LYS A 98 -3.74 -9.84 3.50
CA LYS A 98 -5.16 -9.45 3.52
C LYS A 98 -5.42 -8.89 2.12
N LYS A 99 -6.36 -9.50 1.38
CA LYS A 99 -6.84 -8.94 0.12
C LYS A 99 -7.16 -7.48 0.43
N GLU A 100 -6.37 -6.59 -0.16
CA GLU A 100 -6.69 -5.19 -0.20
C GLU A 100 -8.04 -5.15 -0.92
N LYS A 101 -9.08 -4.74 -0.18
CA LYS A 101 -10.44 -4.70 -0.71
C LYS A 101 -10.40 -3.67 -1.81
N ASP A 102 -10.36 -4.14 -3.06
CA ASP A 102 -10.33 -3.24 -4.19
C ASP A 102 -11.66 -2.47 -4.16
N ARG A 103 -11.62 -1.15 -4.35
CA ARG A 103 -12.85 -0.33 -4.37
C ARG A 103 -13.84 -0.84 -5.41
N GLY A 104 -13.35 -1.52 -6.44
CA GLY A 104 -14.16 -2.22 -7.44
C GLY A 104 -14.97 -3.38 -6.87
N ASP A 105 -14.43 -4.15 -5.92
CA ASP A 105 -15.14 -5.27 -5.28
C ASP A 105 -16.26 -4.72 -4.37
N ASP A 106 -16.01 -3.62 -3.65
CA ASP A 106 -17.04 -2.96 -2.84
C ASP A 106 -18.18 -2.38 -3.70
N LEU A 107 -17.85 -1.86 -4.89
CA LEU A 107 -18.86 -1.36 -5.84
C LEU A 107 -19.66 -2.52 -6.42
N TYR A 108 -18.99 -3.60 -6.83
CA TYR A 108 -19.62 -4.80 -7.37
C TYR A 108 -20.55 -5.47 -6.34
N ASP A 109 -20.11 -5.60 -5.10
CA ASP A 109 -20.90 -6.11 -3.98
C ASP A 109 -22.10 -5.19 -3.68
N ALA A 110 -21.96 -3.87 -3.82
CA ALA A 110 -23.07 -2.93 -3.66
C ALA A 110 -24.12 -3.04 -4.79
N PHE A 111 -23.70 -3.35 -6.02
CA PHE A 111 -24.62 -3.54 -7.15
C PHE A 111 -25.32 -4.91 -7.14
N TYR A 112 -24.68 -5.94 -6.60
CA TYR A 112 -25.23 -7.29 -6.47
C TYR A 112 -25.78 -7.61 -5.08
N ALA A 113 -25.74 -6.66 -4.15
CA ALA A 113 -26.47 -6.76 -2.90
C ALA A 113 -27.94 -7.05 -3.26
N PRO A 114 -28.52 -8.16 -2.76
CA PRO A 114 -29.92 -8.46 -3.01
C PRO A 114 -30.71 -7.25 -2.56
N LEU A 115 -31.43 -6.62 -3.50
CA LEU A 115 -32.34 -5.52 -3.21
C LEU A 115 -33.23 -5.98 -2.08
N GLU A 116 -33.03 -5.43 -0.89
CA GLU A 116 -33.98 -5.60 0.19
C GLU A 116 -35.30 -5.08 -0.39
N GLU A 117 -36.27 -5.99 -0.57
CA GLU A 117 -37.61 -5.64 -1.00
C GLU A 117 -38.21 -4.78 0.12
N GLU A 118 -37.90 -3.48 0.10
CA GLU A 118 -38.70 -2.50 0.81
C GLU A 118 -40.14 -2.72 0.36
N PRO A 119 -41.09 -2.84 1.29
CA PRO A 119 -42.48 -3.07 0.94
C PRO A 119 -42.90 -1.89 0.06
N LEU A 120 -43.16 -2.17 -1.22
CA LEU A 120 -43.68 -1.23 -2.21
C LEU A 120 -44.86 -0.50 -1.58
N THR A 121 -44.63 0.73 -1.14
CA THR A 121 -45.71 1.63 -0.78
C THR A 121 -46.43 1.98 -2.07
N ASP A 122 -47.76 2.10 -2.02
CA ASP A 122 -48.64 2.36 -3.17
C ASP A 122 -48.30 3.61 -4.01
N GLU A 123 -47.24 4.36 -3.66
CA GLU A 123 -46.67 5.47 -4.44
C GLU A 123 -45.70 5.03 -5.55
N ASP A 124 -45.20 3.79 -5.56
CA ASP A 124 -44.40 3.21 -6.66
C ASP A 124 -45.27 2.67 -7.81
N ALA A 125 -46.50 3.18 -7.92
CA ALA A 125 -47.32 2.98 -9.10
C ALA A 125 -46.51 3.48 -10.32
N MET A 126 -46.30 2.55 -11.26
CA MET A 126 -45.81 2.72 -12.63
C MET A 126 -45.48 4.18 -13.01
N PRO A 127 -44.24 4.48 -13.45
CA PRO A 127 -43.90 5.83 -13.90
C PRO A 127 -44.99 6.30 -14.87
N PRO A 128 -45.50 7.54 -14.71
CA PRO A 128 -46.63 8.02 -15.49
C PRO A 128 -46.34 7.74 -16.96
N ALA A 129 -47.27 7.06 -17.63
CA ALA A 129 -47.10 6.68 -19.03
C ALA A 129 -46.77 7.95 -19.82
N LEU A 130 -45.50 8.09 -20.21
CA LEU A 130 -45.02 9.24 -20.96
C LEU A 130 -45.82 9.29 -22.25
N SER A 131 -46.26 10.49 -22.62
CA SER A 131 -46.85 10.66 -23.95
C SER A 131 -45.80 10.33 -25.01
N ALA A 132 -46.23 9.83 -26.17
CA ALA A 132 -45.32 9.49 -27.27
C ALA A 132 -44.44 10.69 -27.70
N GLU A 133 -44.96 11.91 -27.52
CA GLU A 133 -44.25 13.16 -27.81
C GLU A 133 -43.11 13.42 -26.80
N GLU A 134 -43.36 13.24 -25.50
CA GLU A 134 -42.33 13.35 -24.45
C GLU A 134 -41.26 12.27 -24.57
N GLY A 135 -41.65 11.04 -24.93
CA GLY A 135 -40.71 9.96 -25.20
C GLY A 135 -39.78 10.27 -26.39
N SER A 136 -40.32 10.88 -27.45
CA SER A 136 -39.52 11.30 -28.61
C SER A 136 -38.50 12.39 -28.28
N LEU A 137 -38.86 13.34 -27.41
CA LEU A 137 -37.96 14.41 -26.96
C LEU A 137 -36.82 13.88 -26.08
N GLN A 138 -37.11 12.93 -25.20
CA GLN A 138 -36.10 12.28 -24.36
C GLN A 138 -35.14 11.43 -25.20
N LEU A 139 -35.64 10.70 -26.20
CA LEU A 139 -34.78 9.96 -27.13
C LEU A 139 -33.87 10.88 -27.96
N ALA A 140 -34.38 12.02 -28.43
CA ALA A 140 -33.58 13.03 -29.11
C ALA A 140 -32.50 13.63 -28.19
N HIS A 141 -32.82 13.82 -26.90
CA HIS A 141 -31.83 14.26 -25.92
C HIS A 141 -30.73 13.21 -25.71
N VAL A 142 -31.09 11.93 -25.57
CA VAL A 142 -30.14 10.83 -25.43
C VAL A 142 -29.23 10.72 -26.66
N ASP A 143 -29.76 10.87 -27.88
CA ASP A 143 -28.95 10.92 -29.10
C ASP A 143 -27.89 12.02 -29.04
N SER A 144 -28.29 13.21 -28.59
CA SER A 144 -27.37 14.34 -28.47
C SER A 144 -26.23 14.08 -27.47
N LEU A 145 -26.49 13.27 -26.44
CA LEU A 145 -25.48 12.86 -25.46
C LEU A 145 -24.55 11.78 -26.04
N VAL A 146 -25.10 10.82 -26.78
CA VAL A 146 -24.33 9.78 -27.47
C VAL A 146 -23.38 10.39 -28.50
N GLU A 147 -23.82 11.37 -29.29
CA GLU A 147 -22.97 12.06 -30.26
C GLU A 147 -21.83 12.83 -29.59
N LYS A 148 -22.11 13.51 -28.46
CA LYS A 148 -21.07 14.18 -27.67
C LYS A 148 -20.04 13.21 -27.12
N LEU A 149 -20.48 12.06 -26.61
CA LEU A 149 -19.59 11.02 -26.09
C LEU A 149 -18.75 10.38 -27.21
N ARG A 150 -19.32 10.17 -28.40
CA ARG A 150 -18.57 9.67 -29.56
C ARG A 150 -17.48 10.62 -30.05
N GLY A 151 -17.68 11.93 -29.91
CA GLY A 151 -16.70 12.96 -30.25
C GLY A 151 -15.63 13.20 -29.19
N ALA A 152 -15.79 12.65 -27.98
CA ALA A 152 -14.83 12.79 -26.90
C ALA A 152 -13.73 11.72 -26.97
N GLU A 153 -12.55 12.04 -26.42
CA GLU A 153 -11.47 11.08 -26.26
C GLU A 153 -11.82 10.17 -25.06
N LEU A 154 -12.45 9.03 -25.36
CA LEU A 154 -12.86 8.01 -24.39
C LEU A 154 -11.88 6.84 -24.36
N ASP A 155 -11.71 6.24 -23.19
CA ASP A 155 -10.94 5.02 -23.01
C ASP A 155 -11.55 3.84 -23.79
N PRO A 156 -10.76 2.82 -24.19
CA PRO A 156 -11.26 1.70 -24.98
C PRO A 156 -12.42 0.92 -24.33
N ALA A 157 -12.45 0.84 -23.00
CA ALA A 157 -13.54 0.21 -22.25
C ALA A 157 -14.83 1.04 -22.35
N ASP A 158 -14.75 2.35 -22.11
CA ASP A 158 -15.91 3.26 -22.17
C ASP A 158 -16.51 3.33 -23.57
N ARG A 159 -15.68 3.17 -24.61
CA ARG A 159 -16.15 3.06 -26.00
C ARG A 159 -16.99 1.81 -26.24
N LEU A 160 -16.63 0.68 -25.63
CA LEU A 160 -17.40 -0.57 -25.75
C LEU A 160 -18.75 -0.46 -25.04
N GLU A 161 -18.77 0.18 -23.86
CA GLU A 161 -20.01 0.46 -23.12
C GLU A 161 -20.92 1.40 -23.91
N LEU A 162 -20.36 2.45 -24.53
CA LEU A 162 -21.12 3.35 -25.40
C LEU A 162 -21.75 2.60 -26.59
N ASP A 163 -21.02 1.67 -27.21
CA ASP A 163 -21.55 0.84 -28.30
C ASP A 163 -22.61 -0.17 -27.83
N ALA A 164 -22.56 -0.60 -26.56
CA ALA A 164 -23.61 -1.43 -25.96
C ALA A 164 -24.88 -0.60 -25.70
N VAL A 165 -24.73 0.62 -25.18
CA VAL A 165 -25.84 1.57 -24.97
C VAL A 165 -26.52 1.91 -26.30
N VAL A 166 -25.76 2.20 -27.35
CA VAL A 166 -26.33 2.47 -28.70
C VAL A 166 -27.14 1.28 -29.22
N ARG A 167 -26.59 0.07 -29.11
CA ARG A 167 -27.31 -1.15 -29.52
C ARG A 167 -28.61 -1.34 -28.74
N SER A 168 -28.63 -1.02 -27.44
CA SER A 168 -29.85 -1.09 -26.64
C SER A 168 -30.90 -0.07 -27.11
N LEU A 169 -30.49 1.16 -27.43
CA LEU A 169 -31.39 2.21 -27.93
C LEU A 169 -32.01 1.82 -29.28
N ASP A 170 -31.24 1.23 -30.18
CA ASP A 170 -31.75 0.75 -31.47
C ASP A 170 -32.82 -0.34 -31.30
N VAL A 171 -32.71 -1.19 -30.27
CA VAL A 171 -33.73 -2.20 -29.95
C VAL A 171 -35.03 -1.56 -29.47
N TYR A 172 -34.94 -0.45 -28.71
CA TYR A 172 -36.11 0.30 -28.27
C TYR A 172 -36.74 1.17 -29.37
N ARG A 173 -36.01 1.48 -30.45
CA ARG A 173 -36.54 2.16 -31.64
C ARG A 173 -37.26 1.26 -32.62
N GLY A 174 -36.92 -0.03 -32.62
CA GLY A 174 -37.47 -1.04 -33.53
C GLY A 174 -38.73 -1.75 -33.02
N LYS A 175 -39.27 -1.36 -31.88
CA LYS A 175 -40.52 -1.84 -31.28
C LYS A 175 -41.49 -0.69 -31.09
#